data_AF-A0A015JYL3-F1
#
_entry.id   AF-A0A015JYL3-F1
#
_cell.length_a   1.000
_cell.length_b   1.000
_cell.length_c   1.000
_cell.angle_alpha   90.00
_cell.angle_beta   90.00
_cell.angle_gamma   90.00
#
_symmetry.space_group_name_H-M   'P 1'
#
loop_
_entity.id
_entity.type
_entity.pdbx_description
1 polymer ?
#
loop_
_entity_poly.entity_id
_entity_poly.type
_entity_poly.pdbx_seq_one_letter_code
_entity_poly.pdbx_strand_id
1 'polypeptide(L)'
;MKERPKNLWKYIDTKKYKYQYHATIPTTNLTNELNDDDEKIVYMYDLEKRKQVYGICGECNEPGTGRRWYQPCNAKRFKENFKNWTSGNKDIDEFIQQSQLNTVYYRNCLEWIPYENFQNITYMAEGGFSKIYSAERLEGHIKYWNIEDQK
;
A
#
# COMPACT_ATOMS: atom_id res chain seq x y z
N MET A 1 -25.76 19.70 1.65
CA MET A 1 -24.33 19.55 2.00
C MET A 1 -23.95 18.09 1.80
N LYS A 2 -23.02 17.75 0.90
CA LYS A 2 -22.46 16.40 0.88
C LYS A 2 -21.52 16.30 2.09
N GLU A 3 -21.79 15.37 3.00
CA GLU A 3 -20.90 15.11 4.14
C GLU A 3 -19.49 14.78 3.63
N ARG A 4 -18.45 15.32 4.28
CA ARG A 4 -17.08 14.94 3.95
C ARG A 4 -16.89 13.47 4.31
N PRO A 5 -16.31 12.64 3.42
CA PRO A 5 -16.02 11.25 3.75
C PRO A 5 -15.10 11.24 4.98
N LYS A 6 -15.56 10.58 6.05
CA LYS A 6 -14.77 10.40 7.28
C LYS A 6 -14.08 9.04 7.22
N ASN A 7 -12.90 8.93 7.82
CA ASN A 7 -12.27 7.62 7.89
C ASN A 7 -13.04 6.70 8.83
N LEU A 8 -13.60 5.62 8.29
CA LEU A 8 -14.23 4.56 9.07
C LEU A 8 -13.23 3.45 9.39
N TRP A 9 -11.99 3.80 9.77
CA TRP A 9 -11.04 2.81 10.26
C TRP A 9 -11.66 2.11 11.48
N LYS A 10 -12.04 0.85 11.35
CA LYS A 10 -12.35 0.05 12.54
C LYS A 10 -11.02 -0.25 13.23
N TYR A 11 -10.82 0.31 14.42
CA TYR A 11 -9.74 -0.12 15.30
C TYR A 11 -10.07 -1.53 15.78
N ILE A 12 -9.62 -2.52 15.02
CA ILE A 12 -9.74 -3.92 15.41
C ILE A 12 -8.55 -4.20 16.32
N ASP A 13 -8.81 -4.73 17.51
CA ASP A 13 -7.76 -5.13 18.44
C ASP A 13 -6.99 -6.32 17.88
N THR A 14 -5.92 -6.00 17.17
CA THR A 14 -5.01 -6.96 16.54
C THR A 14 -4.13 -7.70 17.55
N LYS A 15 -4.14 -7.33 18.84
CA LYS A 15 -3.50 -8.12 19.89
C LYS A 15 -4.39 -9.29 20.33
N LYS A 16 -5.71 -9.16 20.16
CA LYS A 16 -6.69 -10.23 20.43
C LYS A 16 -6.78 -11.25 19.29
N TYR A 17 -6.58 -10.84 18.05
CA TYR A 17 -6.65 -11.73 16.88
C TYR A 17 -5.39 -11.64 16.01
N LYS A 18 -4.69 -12.77 15.86
CA LYS A 18 -3.43 -12.91 15.11
C LYS A 18 -3.65 -12.96 13.58
N TYR A 19 -4.46 -12.08 13.00
CA TYR A 19 -4.68 -12.04 11.55
C TYR A 19 -3.49 -11.42 10.80
N GLN A 20 -3.31 -11.83 9.54
CA GLN A 20 -2.35 -11.25 8.60
C GLN A 20 -2.50 -9.73 8.44
N TYR A 21 -1.44 -9.07 8.00
CA TYR A 21 -1.45 -7.62 7.77
C TYR A 21 -2.19 -7.22 6.49
N HIS A 22 -2.34 -8.14 5.56
CA HIS A 22 -3.03 -7.93 4.29
C HIS A 22 -3.70 -9.21 3.78
N ALA A 23 -4.64 -9.06 2.87
CA ALA A 23 -5.28 -10.18 2.22
C ALA A 23 -4.29 -10.94 1.33
N THR A 24 -4.46 -12.24 1.25
CA THR A 24 -3.69 -13.14 0.41
C THR A 24 -4.46 -13.41 -0.88
N ILE A 25 -3.76 -13.28 -2.01
CA ILE A 25 -4.26 -13.74 -3.31
C ILE A 25 -3.81 -15.20 -3.43
N PRO A 26 -4.73 -16.18 -3.51
CA PRO A 26 -4.31 -17.57 -3.69
C PRO A 26 -3.64 -17.71 -5.04
N THR A 27 -2.36 -18.07 -5.05
CA THR A 27 -1.73 -18.66 -6.23
C THR A 27 -2.28 -20.07 -6.38
N THR A 28 -2.83 -20.40 -7.54
CA THR A 28 -3.43 -21.71 -7.87
C THR A 28 -2.44 -22.84 -7.55
N ASN A 29 -2.55 -23.40 -6.34
CA ASN A 29 -2.03 -24.70 -5.84
C ASN A 29 -2.01 -24.74 -4.30
N LEU A 30 -3.07 -24.31 -3.61
CA LEU A 30 -3.30 -24.71 -2.22
C LEU A 30 -4.52 -25.61 -2.16
N THR A 31 -4.42 -26.77 -2.79
CA THR A 31 -5.21 -27.93 -2.41
C THR A 31 -4.48 -28.66 -1.31
N ASN A 32 -5.19 -28.85 -0.20
CA ASN A 32 -5.05 -29.91 0.81
C ASN A 32 -4.61 -29.42 2.20
N GLU A 33 -5.52 -29.69 3.14
CA GLU A 33 -5.44 -29.67 4.60
C GLU A 33 -5.50 -28.29 5.27
N LEU A 34 -6.75 -27.91 5.62
CA LEU A 34 -7.03 -26.80 6.52
C LEU A 34 -6.54 -27.15 7.93
N ASN A 35 -5.45 -26.53 8.36
CA ASN A 35 -4.96 -26.58 9.74
C ASN A 35 -5.59 -25.45 10.56
N ASP A 36 -5.60 -25.58 11.89
CA ASP A 36 -6.14 -24.59 12.84
C ASP A 36 -5.47 -23.19 12.73
N ASP A 37 -4.31 -23.10 12.06
CA ASP A 37 -3.63 -21.86 11.73
C ASP A 37 -4.20 -21.12 10.50
N ASP A 38 -5.03 -21.76 9.67
CA ASP A 38 -5.65 -21.18 8.47
C ASP A 38 -6.78 -20.19 8.79
N GLU A 39 -7.30 -20.21 10.03
CA GLU A 39 -8.27 -19.22 10.50
C GLU A 39 -7.66 -17.79 10.47
N LYS A 40 -6.33 -17.66 10.52
CA LYS A 40 -5.62 -16.38 10.51
C LYS A 40 -5.38 -15.81 9.11
N ILE A 41 -5.53 -16.62 8.07
CA ILE A 41 -5.36 -16.20 6.67
C ILE A 41 -6.62 -15.44 6.24
N VAL A 42 -6.44 -14.28 5.62
CA VAL A 42 -7.55 -13.51 5.04
C VAL A 42 -7.42 -13.58 3.54
N TYR A 43 -8.33 -14.26 2.85
CA TYR A 43 -8.29 -14.33 1.39
C TYR A 43 -8.88 -13.08 0.75
N MET A 44 -8.38 -12.73 -0.44
CA MET A 44 -8.85 -11.55 -1.19
C MET A 44 -10.34 -11.65 -1.56
N TYR A 45 -10.84 -12.84 -1.87
CA TYR A 45 -12.25 -13.06 -2.23
C TYR A 45 -13.19 -13.16 -1.01
N ASP A 46 -12.65 -13.32 0.20
CA ASP A 46 -13.45 -13.43 1.43
C ASP A 46 -13.84 -12.03 1.92
N LEU A 47 -14.89 -11.48 1.30
CA LEU A 47 -15.34 -10.12 1.57
C LEU A 47 -15.80 -9.93 3.02
N GLU A 48 -16.49 -10.91 3.60
CA GLU A 48 -16.98 -10.81 4.98
C GLU A 48 -15.83 -10.83 5.99
N LYS A 49 -14.84 -11.72 5.82
CA LYS A 49 -13.64 -11.73 6.67
C LYS A 49 -12.80 -10.47 6.47
N ARG A 50 -12.69 -9.94 5.26
CA ARG A 50 -12.04 -8.64 5.01
C ARG A 50 -12.75 -7.49 5.71
N LYS A 51 -14.10 -7.45 5.69
CA LYS A 51 -14.88 -6.44 6.44
C LYS A 51 -14.64 -6.57 7.94
N GLN A 52 -14.58 -7.80 8.44
CA GLN A 52 -14.33 -8.09 9.86
C GLN A 52 -12.91 -7.72 10.30
N VAL A 53 -11.89 -7.96 9.48
CA VAL A 53 -10.46 -7.81 9.85
C VAL A 53 -9.87 -6.46 9.47
N TYR A 54 -10.26 -5.89 8.33
CA TYR A 54 -9.70 -4.64 7.82
C TYR A 54 -10.68 -3.47 7.82
N GLY A 55 -11.97 -3.73 8.05
CA GLY A 55 -13.01 -2.71 8.03
C GLY A 55 -13.48 -2.37 6.61
N ILE A 56 -14.32 -1.33 6.53
CA ILE A 56 -14.93 -0.84 5.28
C ILE A 56 -14.39 0.56 5.01
N CYS A 57 -14.02 0.83 3.77
CA CYS A 57 -13.57 2.15 3.36
C CYS A 57 -14.73 3.16 3.35
N GLY A 58 -14.54 4.34 3.93
CA GLY A 58 -15.55 5.41 3.93
C GLY A 58 -15.73 6.12 2.57
N GLU A 59 -14.85 5.89 1.59
CA GLU A 59 -14.94 6.51 0.26
C GLU A 59 -15.58 5.61 -0.79
N CYS A 60 -15.17 4.34 -0.84
CA CYS A 60 -15.65 3.40 -1.85
C CYS A 60 -16.61 2.33 -1.31
N ASN A 61 -16.84 2.29 0.02
CA ASN A 61 -17.66 1.28 0.68
C ASN A 61 -17.20 -0.19 0.48
N GLU A 62 -15.96 -0.40 0.01
CA GLU A 62 -15.38 -1.73 -0.15
C GLU A 62 -14.59 -2.17 1.10
N PRO A 63 -14.45 -3.49 1.34
CA PRO A 63 -13.63 -4.01 2.42
C PRO A 63 -12.15 -3.68 2.24
N GLY A 64 -11.44 -3.45 3.34
CA GLY A 64 -9.98 -3.28 3.31
C GLY A 64 -9.24 -4.46 2.68
N THR A 65 -8.10 -4.18 2.07
CA THR A 65 -7.18 -5.20 1.54
C THR A 65 -5.96 -5.38 2.44
N GLY A 66 -5.75 -4.48 3.39
CA GLY A 66 -4.81 -4.66 4.48
C GLY A 66 -5.04 -3.68 5.62
N ARG A 67 -4.26 -3.83 6.69
CA ARG A 67 -4.29 -2.91 7.82
C ARG A 67 -3.93 -1.52 7.34
N ARG A 68 -4.85 -0.61 7.54
CA ARG A 68 -4.73 0.77 7.10
C ARG A 68 -4.57 0.94 5.57
N TRP A 69 -5.04 -0.03 4.77
CA TRP A 69 -4.87 -0.02 3.31
C TRP A 69 -6.14 -0.44 2.56
N TYR A 70 -6.57 0.43 1.64
CA TYR A 70 -7.69 0.19 0.73
C TYR A 70 -7.18 0.24 -0.70
N GLN A 71 -6.85 -0.92 -1.29
CA GLN A 71 -6.23 -0.98 -2.61
C GLN A 71 -7.04 -0.23 -3.69
N PRO A 72 -8.38 -0.31 -3.78
CA PRO A 72 -9.11 0.40 -4.83
C PRO A 72 -8.95 1.93 -4.73
N CYS A 73 -9.07 2.50 -3.53
CA CYS A 73 -8.90 3.93 -3.33
C CYS A 73 -7.44 4.37 -3.54
N ASN A 74 -6.48 3.59 -3.06
CA ASN A 74 -5.07 3.92 -3.20
C ASN A 74 -4.62 3.83 -4.66
N ALA A 75 -5.04 2.80 -5.39
CA ALA A 75 -4.81 2.66 -6.83
C ALA A 75 -5.39 3.85 -7.61
N LYS A 76 -6.59 4.32 -7.24
CA LYS A 76 -7.18 5.52 -7.85
C LYS A 76 -6.31 6.76 -7.62
N ARG A 77 -5.86 7.02 -6.38
CA ARG A 77 -4.99 8.16 -6.05
C ARG A 77 -3.65 8.10 -6.77
N PHE A 78 -3.02 6.93 -6.81
CA PHE A 78 -1.80 6.73 -7.56
C PHE A 78 -2.01 7.04 -9.05
N LYS A 79 -3.07 6.50 -9.64
CA LYS A 79 -3.41 6.73 -11.05
C LYS A 79 -3.62 8.22 -11.37
N GLU A 80 -4.25 8.96 -10.48
CA GLU A 80 -4.43 10.42 -10.61
C GLU A 80 -3.10 11.18 -10.54
N ASN A 81 -2.11 10.63 -9.84
CA ASN A 81 -0.78 11.22 -9.66
C ASN A 81 0.26 10.79 -10.71
N PHE A 82 0.00 9.78 -11.55
CA PHE A 82 0.98 9.30 -12.55
C PHE A 82 1.42 10.36 -13.56
N LYS A 83 0.58 11.36 -13.82
CA LYS A 83 0.93 12.49 -14.70
C LYS A 83 1.87 13.51 -14.05
N ASN A 84 2.08 13.44 -12.73
CA ASN A 84 2.84 14.43 -11.97
C ASN A 84 4.31 14.02 -11.76
N TRP A 85 4.70 12.82 -12.18
CA TRP A 85 6.07 12.36 -12.07
C TRP A 85 6.44 11.40 -13.21
N THR A 86 7.73 11.34 -13.53
CA THR A 86 8.33 10.34 -14.42
C THR A 86 9.79 10.16 -14.01
N SER A 87 10.32 8.95 -14.13
CA SER A 87 11.74 8.68 -13.99
C SER A 87 12.57 9.06 -15.23
N GLY A 88 11.90 9.44 -16.32
CA GLY A 88 12.52 9.56 -17.65
C GLY A 88 12.74 8.21 -18.34
N ASN A 89 12.42 7.09 -17.69
CA ASN A 89 12.47 5.74 -18.25
C ASN A 89 11.09 5.09 -18.19
N LYS A 90 10.50 4.82 -19.36
CA LYS A 90 9.15 4.28 -19.47
C LYS A 90 8.99 2.90 -18.82
N ASP A 91 9.99 2.03 -18.91
CA ASP A 91 9.92 0.68 -18.36
C ASP A 91 9.93 0.71 -16.82
N ILE A 92 10.74 1.61 -16.24
CA ILE A 92 10.76 1.85 -14.78
C ILE A 92 9.44 2.45 -14.33
N ASP A 93 8.93 3.45 -15.06
CA ASP A 93 7.64 4.09 -14.74
C ASP A 93 6.51 3.06 -14.76
N GLU A 94 6.43 2.24 -15.81
CA GLU A 94 5.42 1.19 -15.94
C GLU A 94 5.52 0.18 -14.79
N PHE A 95 6.73 -0.26 -14.45
CA PHE A 95 6.94 -1.20 -13.33
C PHE A 95 6.48 -0.64 -11.99
N ILE A 96 6.83 0.62 -11.68
CA ILE A 96 6.41 1.28 -10.43
C ILE A 96 4.89 1.49 -10.43
N GLN A 97 4.30 1.95 -11.54
CA GLN A 97 2.86 2.15 -11.66
C GLN A 97 2.09 0.83 -11.46
N GLN A 98 2.55 -0.28 -12.06
CA GLN A 98 1.95 -1.59 -11.87
C GLN A 98 2.03 -2.05 -10.41
N SER A 99 3.15 -1.82 -9.73
CA SER A 99 3.26 -2.09 -8.28
C SER A 99 2.24 -1.28 -7.47
N GLN A 100 2.15 0.03 -7.73
CA GLN A 100 1.25 0.96 -7.05
C GLN A 100 -0.24 0.63 -7.26
N LEU A 101 -0.61 0.18 -8.46
CA LEU A 101 -1.99 -0.20 -8.77
C LEU A 101 -2.40 -1.51 -8.12
N ASN A 102 -1.51 -2.50 -8.02
CA ASN A 102 -1.87 -3.85 -7.59
C ASN A 102 -1.63 -4.13 -6.10
N THR A 103 -0.91 -3.25 -5.40
CA THR A 103 -0.50 -3.51 -4.02
C THR A 103 -1.66 -3.52 -3.03
N VAL A 104 -1.71 -4.58 -2.22
CA VAL A 104 -2.67 -4.76 -1.12
C VAL A 104 -2.14 -4.26 0.22
N TYR A 105 -0.87 -3.83 0.28
CA TYR A 105 -0.22 -3.39 1.50
C TYR A 105 0.93 -2.41 1.24
N TYR A 106 1.10 -1.41 2.10
CA TYR A 106 2.07 -0.34 1.88
C TYR A 106 3.53 -0.84 1.74
N ARG A 107 3.92 -1.91 2.47
CA ARG A 107 5.29 -2.47 2.35
C ARG A 107 5.57 -3.17 1.02
N ASN A 108 4.53 -3.52 0.28
CA ASN A 108 4.63 -4.17 -1.03
C ASN A 108 4.47 -3.14 -2.17
N CYS A 109 4.28 -1.86 -1.83
CA CYS A 109 4.14 -0.76 -2.78
C CYS A 109 5.52 -0.17 -3.08
N LEU A 110 5.91 -0.12 -4.34
CA LEU A 110 7.03 0.71 -4.77
C LEU A 110 6.63 2.18 -4.76
N GLU A 111 7.40 3.00 -4.06
CA GLU A 111 7.17 4.43 -3.96
C GLU A 111 8.13 5.17 -4.88
N TRP A 112 7.60 6.06 -5.74
CA TRP A 112 8.44 7.00 -6.49
C TRP A 112 8.75 8.21 -5.60
N ILE A 113 10.02 8.55 -5.46
CA ILE A 113 10.48 9.70 -4.68
C ILE A 113 11.26 10.61 -5.63
N PRO A 114 10.72 11.80 -5.97
CA PRO A 114 11.44 12.79 -6.77
C PRO A 114 12.77 13.19 -6.13
N TYR A 115 13.77 13.48 -6.95
CA TYR A 115 15.12 13.76 -6.48
C TYR A 115 15.16 15.01 -5.56
N GLU A 116 14.35 16.00 -5.87
CA GLU A 116 14.16 17.25 -5.12
C GLU A 116 13.66 17.04 -3.68
N ASN A 117 13.11 15.87 -3.34
CA ASN A 117 12.67 15.53 -1.99
C ASN A 117 13.79 14.99 -1.09
N PHE A 118 15.00 14.86 -1.63
CA PHE A 118 16.19 14.48 -0.88
C PHE A 118 16.99 15.70 -0.43
N GLN A 119 17.48 15.66 0.81
CA GLN A 119 18.34 16.66 1.43
C GLN A 119 19.61 16.01 1.98
N ASN A 120 20.58 16.84 2.34
CA ASN A 120 21.85 16.37 2.94
C ASN A 120 22.55 15.29 2.10
N ILE A 121 22.47 15.46 0.77
CA ILE A 121 22.99 14.48 -0.20
C ILE A 121 24.52 14.44 -0.11
N THR A 122 25.04 13.32 0.34
CA THR A 122 26.47 13.12 0.58
C THR A 122 26.98 11.96 -0.27
N TYR A 123 28.03 12.20 -1.06
CA TYR A 123 28.69 11.15 -1.82
C TYR A 123 29.36 10.13 -0.89
N MET A 124 29.17 8.84 -1.18
CA MET A 124 29.68 7.75 -0.36
C MET A 124 30.80 6.98 -1.06
N ALA A 125 30.55 6.55 -2.29
CA ALA A 125 31.47 5.70 -3.03
C ALA A 125 31.11 5.68 -4.52
N GLU A 126 32.05 5.22 -5.35
CA GLU A 126 31.86 4.98 -6.77
C GLU A 126 32.39 3.58 -7.07
N GLY A 127 31.56 2.77 -7.72
CA GLY A 127 31.93 1.46 -8.25
C GLY A 127 32.00 1.49 -9.77
N GLY A 128 32.27 0.34 -10.40
CA GLY A 128 32.43 0.26 -11.85
C GLY A 128 31.21 0.66 -12.69
N PHE A 129 30.01 0.73 -12.08
CA PHE A 129 28.75 0.98 -12.79
C PHE A 129 27.88 2.08 -12.16
N SER A 130 28.26 2.64 -11.01
CA SER A 130 27.41 3.62 -10.32
C SER A 130 28.14 4.42 -9.27
N LYS A 131 27.55 5.57 -8.93
CA LYS A 131 27.88 6.40 -7.77
C LYS A 131 26.84 6.18 -6.69
N ILE A 132 27.29 6.02 -5.46
CA ILE A 132 26.47 5.80 -4.27
C ILE A 132 26.44 7.09 -3.47
N TYR A 133 25.24 7.53 -3.11
CA TYR A 133 24.99 8.69 -2.28
C TYR A 133 24.14 8.29 -1.07
N SER A 134 24.36 8.96 0.06
CA SER A 134 23.42 8.97 1.18
C SER A 134 22.61 10.27 1.14
N ALA A 135 21.37 10.21 1.60
CA ALA A 135 20.50 11.38 1.66
C ALA A 135 19.46 11.21 2.76
N GLU A 136 18.96 12.33 3.27
CA GLU A 136 17.79 12.40 4.12
C GLU A 136 16.57 12.70 3.27
N ARG A 137 15.41 12.14 3.63
CA ARG A 137 14.14 12.41 2.94
C ARG A 137 13.29 13.33 3.82
N LEU A 138 12.70 14.35 3.21
CA LEU A 138 11.82 15.31 3.89
C LEU A 138 10.57 14.67 4.50
N GLU A 139 9.98 13.72 3.77
CA GLU A 139 8.76 13.02 4.17
C GLU A 139 9.03 11.54 4.47
N GLY A 140 8.20 10.95 5.33
CA GLY A 140 8.23 9.51 5.55
C GLY A 140 7.69 8.71 4.36
N HIS A 141 7.89 7.39 4.39
CA HIS A 141 7.26 6.50 3.42
C HIS A 141 5.73 6.46 3.59
N ILE A 142 5.02 6.19 2.50
CA ILE A 142 3.57 6.01 2.52
C ILE A 142 3.22 4.81 3.42
N LYS A 143 2.44 5.06 4.48
CA LYS A 143 1.88 4.00 5.35
C LYS A 143 0.38 3.80 5.12
N TYR A 144 -0.34 4.90 5.00
CA TYR A 144 -1.77 4.95 4.73
C TYR A 144 -2.15 6.38 4.29
N TRP A 145 -3.30 6.51 3.62
CA TRP A 145 -3.87 7.81 3.25
C TRP A 145 -4.94 8.19 4.27
N ASN A 146 -4.74 9.33 4.95
CA ASN A 146 -5.77 9.88 5.82
C ASN A 146 -6.77 10.68 4.97
N ILE A 147 -8.03 10.23 4.92
CA ILE A 147 -9.09 10.86 4.12
C ILE A 147 -9.43 12.27 4.65
N GLU A 148 -9.18 12.52 5.93
CA GLU A 148 -9.50 13.81 6.58
C GLU A 148 -8.45 14.89 6.34
N ASP A 149 -7.21 14.50 6.00
CA ASP A 149 -6.10 15.41 5.75
C ASP A 149 -5.89 15.69 4.24
N GLN A 150 -6.80 15.22 3.38
CA GLN A 150 -6.76 15.52 1.95
C GLN A 150 -7.24 16.95 1.72
N LYS A 151 -6.28 17.88 1.57
CA LYS A 151 -6.52 19.30 1.24
C LYS A 151 -7.04 19.46 -0.19
#